data_AF-A0AAU9VTV8-F1
#
_entry.id   AF-A0AAU9VTV8-F1
#
_cell.length_a   1.000
_cell.length_b   1.000
_cell.length_c   1.000
_cell.angle_alpha   90.00
_cell.angle_beta   90.00
_cell.angle_gamma   90.00
#
_symmetry.space_group_name_H-M   'P 1'
#
loop_
_entity.id
_entity.type
_entity.pdbx_description
1 polymer ?
#
loop_
_entity_poly.entity_id
_entity_poly.type
_entity_poly.pdbx_seq_one_letter_code
_entity_poly.pdbx_strand_id
1 'polypeptide(L)'
;MQGLDNYLAEGARAFYELSSIVDKLSEIGLEKDVADRLKESLKSGKQYLKGDYKVHVALESTIPDHCRAFALSDPANSFYQTPCNQEHKVACDRCSSLCQVCVYVPFIIYFHCQLKTEMKQSSWSNMRGILEWKVHQLRSAHQDTGRLDILQRMSSSSMLIVQDFAMKFIPTRYREAQSDFFRKRGISWHISVCLRKTDKRLEAQTFIHILESGLQDSETAVLIMEHVLRSLKLQHPEITSAYFRQDNAGCYHLSCTILSAVYFPHAPRYK
;
A
#
# COMPACT_ATOMS: atom_id res chain seq x y z
N MET A 1 -10.39 10.79 -1.22
CA MET A 1 -9.32 10.68 -2.24
C MET A 1 -8.57 9.39 -1.98
N GLN A 2 -8.66 8.40 -2.87
CA GLN A 2 -7.71 7.29 -2.86
C GLN A 2 -6.40 7.86 -3.42
N GLY A 3 -5.32 7.79 -2.64
CA GLY A 3 -3.97 8.13 -3.11
C GLY A 3 -3.59 7.26 -4.31
N LEU A 4 -2.61 7.72 -5.09
CA LEU A 4 -2.10 6.95 -6.23
C LEU A 4 -1.44 5.66 -5.75
N ASP A 5 -2.02 4.51 -6.06
CA ASP A 5 -1.45 3.19 -5.79
C ASP A 5 -0.64 2.71 -7.01
N ASN A 6 0.67 3.01 -7.01
CA ASN A 6 1.60 2.63 -8.08
C ASN A 6 1.64 1.11 -8.28
N TYR A 7 1.55 0.34 -7.19
CA TYR A 7 1.59 -1.12 -7.25
C TYR A 7 0.36 -1.68 -7.97
N LEU A 8 -0.81 -1.10 -7.72
CA LEU A 8 -2.02 -1.47 -8.46
C LEU A 8 -1.91 -1.11 -9.94
N ALA A 9 -1.41 0.07 -10.28
CA ALA A 9 -1.27 0.50 -11.67
C ALA A 9 -0.27 -0.37 -12.45
N GLU A 10 0.92 -0.60 -11.87
CA GLU A 10 1.97 -1.45 -12.44
C GLU A 10 1.53 -2.91 -12.51
N GLY A 11 0.95 -3.45 -11.44
CA GLY A 11 0.42 -4.81 -11.41
C GLY A 11 -0.70 -5.01 -12.44
N ALA A 12 -1.63 -4.06 -12.56
CA ALA A 12 -2.69 -4.13 -13.56
C ALA A 12 -2.15 -4.10 -15.00
N ARG A 13 -1.10 -3.30 -15.27
CA ARG A 13 -0.37 -3.28 -16.54
C ARG A 13 0.32 -4.63 -16.78
N ALA A 14 0.99 -5.18 -15.78
CA ALA A 14 1.68 -6.45 -15.89
C ALA A 14 0.77 -7.61 -16.31
N PHE A 15 -0.47 -7.67 -15.80
CA PHE A 15 -1.47 -8.64 -16.27
C PHE A 15 -1.80 -8.48 -17.76
N TYR A 16 -1.91 -7.25 -18.26
CA TYR A 16 -2.16 -7.00 -19.68
C TYR A 16 -0.97 -7.39 -20.55
N GLU A 17 0.24 -7.02 -20.14
CA GLU A 17 1.47 -7.35 -20.88
C GLU A 17 1.73 -8.86 -20.92
N LEU A 18 1.50 -9.60 -19.83
CA LEU A 18 1.58 -11.06 -19.85
C LEU A 18 0.53 -11.68 -20.75
N SER A 19 -0.69 -11.15 -20.78
CA SER A 19 -1.71 -11.62 -21.72
C SER A 19 -1.28 -11.41 -23.17
N SER A 20 -0.64 -10.27 -23.48
CA SER A 20 -0.07 -9.98 -24.81
C SER A 20 1.10 -10.91 -25.16
N ILE A 21 1.92 -11.28 -24.17
CA ILE A 21 2.96 -12.29 -24.35
C ILE A 21 2.34 -13.66 -24.70
N VAL A 22 1.26 -14.06 -24.03
CA VAL A 22 0.55 -15.31 -24.35
C VAL A 22 -0.01 -15.30 -25.77
N ASP A 23 -0.54 -14.16 -26.24
CA ASP A 23 -1.01 -14.02 -27.63
C ASP A 23 0.14 -14.24 -28.62
N LYS A 24 1.31 -13.62 -28.38
CA LYS A 24 2.51 -13.83 -29.20
C LYS A 24 3.03 -15.27 -29.15
N LEU A 25 2.88 -15.95 -28.01
CA LEU A 25 3.24 -17.36 -27.89
C LEU A 25 2.32 -18.24 -28.74
N SER A 26 1.03 -17.91 -28.84
CA SER A 26 0.08 -18.61 -29.70
C SER A 26 0.42 -18.44 -31.19
N GLU A 27 0.85 -17.25 -31.61
CA GLU A 27 1.30 -16.98 -32.99
C GLU A 27 2.52 -17.82 -33.40
N ILE A 28 3.38 -18.21 -32.46
CA ILE A 28 4.58 -19.00 -32.71
C ILE A 28 4.40 -20.51 -32.41
N GLY A 29 3.16 -20.96 -32.22
CA GLY A 29 2.82 -22.38 -32.13
C GLY A 29 2.47 -22.90 -30.74
N LEU A 30 2.20 -22.05 -29.75
CA LEU A 30 1.50 -22.48 -28.53
C LEU A 30 0.05 -22.85 -28.88
N GLU A 31 -0.38 -24.02 -28.44
CA GLU A 31 -1.75 -24.51 -28.65
C GLU A 31 -2.78 -23.49 -28.14
N LYS A 32 -3.84 -23.28 -28.94
CA LYS A 32 -4.82 -22.21 -28.69
C LYS A 32 -5.58 -22.41 -27.38
N ASP A 33 -5.94 -23.65 -27.07
CA ASP A 33 -6.62 -24.01 -25.81
C ASP A 33 -5.73 -23.74 -24.59
N VAL A 34 -4.41 -23.99 -24.70
CA VAL A 34 -3.44 -23.64 -23.64
C VAL A 34 -3.35 -22.13 -23.47
N ALA A 35 -3.26 -21.38 -24.57
CA ALA A 35 -3.22 -19.92 -24.54
C ALA A 35 -4.50 -19.33 -23.91
N ASP A 36 -5.67 -19.84 -24.27
CA ASP A 36 -6.96 -19.41 -23.72
C ASP A 36 -7.05 -19.67 -22.20
N ARG A 37 -6.63 -20.85 -21.73
CA ARG A 37 -6.57 -21.17 -20.29
C ARG A 37 -5.64 -20.25 -19.52
N LEU A 38 -4.49 -19.90 -20.08
CA LEU A 38 -3.55 -18.97 -19.45
C LEU A 38 -4.11 -17.56 -19.34
N LYS A 39 -4.77 -17.07 -20.40
CA LYS A 39 -5.43 -15.76 -20.39
C LYS A 39 -6.60 -15.71 -19.40
N GLU A 40 -7.37 -16.78 -19.30
CA GLU A 40 -8.44 -16.90 -18.30
C GLU A 40 -7.89 -16.90 -16.87
N SER A 41 -6.78 -17.61 -16.64
CA SER A 41 -6.08 -17.63 -15.35
C SER A 41 -5.53 -16.23 -14.99
N LEU A 42 -4.93 -15.51 -15.94
CA LEU A 42 -4.49 -14.13 -15.75
C LEU A 42 -5.66 -13.18 -15.42
N LYS A 43 -6.78 -13.30 -16.13
CA LYS A 43 -7.98 -12.49 -15.90
C LYS A 43 -8.56 -12.76 -14.50
N SER A 44 -8.68 -14.03 -14.13
CA SER A 44 -9.21 -14.46 -12.83
C SER A 44 -8.28 -14.04 -11.69
N GLY A 45 -6.96 -14.22 -11.86
CA GLY A 45 -5.95 -13.77 -10.91
C GLY A 45 -5.96 -12.26 -10.69
N LYS A 46 -6.16 -11.46 -11.76
CA LYS A 46 -6.30 -10.01 -11.65
C LYS A 46 -7.53 -9.61 -10.84
N GLN A 47 -8.68 -10.24 -11.11
CA GLN A 47 -9.92 -9.98 -10.36
C GLN A 47 -9.76 -10.38 -8.89
N TYR A 48 -9.11 -11.52 -8.64
CA TYR A 48 -8.81 -12.01 -7.30
C TYR A 48 -7.96 -11.02 -6.50
N LEU A 49 -6.84 -10.54 -7.05
CA LEU A 49 -5.98 -9.57 -6.36
C LEU A 49 -6.66 -8.22 -6.13
N LYS A 50 -7.55 -7.81 -7.04
CA LYS A 50 -8.28 -6.53 -6.95
C LYS A 50 -9.34 -6.54 -5.84
N GLY A 51 -10.01 -7.67 -5.61
CA GLY A 51 -11.09 -7.80 -4.64
C GLY A 51 -10.78 -8.78 -3.53
N ASP A 52 -11.03 -10.06 -3.79
CA ASP A 52 -11.19 -11.09 -2.76
C ASP A 52 -9.93 -11.40 -1.96
N TYR A 53 -8.73 -11.21 -2.54
CA TYR A 53 -7.48 -11.53 -1.86
C TYR A 53 -7.38 -10.84 -0.50
N LYS A 54 -7.73 -9.55 -0.41
CA LYS A 54 -7.70 -8.80 0.85
C LYS A 54 -8.67 -9.34 1.91
N VAL A 55 -9.76 -9.98 1.48
CA VAL A 55 -10.79 -10.57 2.37
C VAL A 55 -10.33 -11.93 2.89
N HIS A 56 -9.53 -12.66 2.12
CA HIS A 56 -9.01 -13.97 2.53
C HIS A 56 -7.80 -13.89 3.47
N VAL A 57 -7.13 -12.74 3.50
CA VAL A 57 -5.97 -12.49 4.35
C VAL A 57 -6.40 -12.35 5.82
N ALA A 58 -5.71 -13.04 6.72
CA ALA A 58 -5.94 -13.02 8.16
C ALA A 58 -4.64 -12.79 8.94
N LEU A 59 -4.72 -12.54 10.26
CA LEU A 59 -3.52 -12.46 11.10
C LEU A 59 -2.75 -13.79 11.06
N GLU A 60 -3.46 -14.89 11.34
CA GLU A 60 -2.96 -16.25 11.18
C GLU A 60 -3.86 -17.03 10.23
N SER A 61 -3.26 -17.88 9.39
CA SER A 61 -3.96 -18.76 8.47
C SER A 61 -3.15 -20.02 8.22
N THR A 62 -3.82 -21.14 7.96
CA THR A 62 -3.17 -22.38 7.50
C THR A 62 -2.69 -22.29 6.05
N ILE A 63 -3.05 -21.22 5.34
CA ILE A 63 -2.59 -20.90 3.98
C ILE A 63 -1.48 -19.84 4.09
N PRO A 64 -0.22 -20.14 3.69
CA PRO A 64 0.90 -19.21 3.86
C PRO A 64 0.68 -17.86 3.18
N ASP A 65 0.11 -17.85 1.97
CA ASP A 65 -0.20 -16.62 1.24
C ASP A 65 -1.24 -15.70 1.92
N HIS A 66 -2.06 -16.26 2.81
CA HIS A 66 -3.12 -15.53 3.50
C HIS A 66 -2.75 -15.19 4.96
N CYS A 67 -1.65 -15.75 5.46
CA CYS A 67 -1.21 -15.59 6.83
C CYS A 67 -0.29 -14.37 6.94
N ARG A 68 -0.77 -13.25 7.49
CA ARG A 68 0.04 -12.02 7.62
C ARG A 68 1.22 -12.22 8.55
N ALA A 69 1.03 -12.92 9.68
CA ALA A 69 2.09 -13.19 10.63
C ALA A 69 3.25 -13.94 9.96
N PHE A 70 2.94 -14.95 9.14
CA PHE A 70 3.96 -15.70 8.40
C PHE A 70 4.54 -14.92 7.22
N ALA A 71 3.69 -14.44 6.30
CA ALA A 71 4.13 -13.89 5.02
C ALA A 71 4.79 -12.51 5.12
N LEU A 72 4.61 -11.76 6.22
CA LEU A 72 5.30 -10.49 6.47
C LEU A 72 6.50 -10.62 7.42
N SER A 73 6.79 -11.82 7.92
CA SER A 73 7.94 -12.06 8.79
C SER A 73 9.24 -12.16 7.99
N ASP A 74 10.31 -11.60 8.54
CA ASP A 74 11.66 -11.74 7.98
C ASP A 74 12.27 -13.09 8.40
N PRO A 75 12.58 -14.02 7.48
CA PRO A 75 13.15 -15.32 7.86
C PRO A 75 14.57 -15.23 8.42
N ALA A 76 15.31 -14.15 8.17
CA ALA A 76 16.71 -13.99 8.55
C ALA A 76 16.89 -13.10 9.80
N ASN A 77 15.95 -12.22 10.10
CA ASN A 77 16.07 -11.27 11.21
C ASN A 77 14.99 -11.47 12.29
N SER A 78 15.40 -11.99 13.45
CA SER A 78 14.51 -12.25 14.59
C SER A 78 13.81 -11.00 15.13
N PHE A 79 14.38 -9.81 14.95
CA PHE A 79 13.72 -8.54 15.35
C PHE A 79 12.53 -8.18 14.45
N TYR A 80 12.47 -8.76 13.24
CA TYR A 80 11.38 -8.55 12.28
C TYR A 80 10.55 -9.83 12.05
N GLN A 81 10.66 -10.80 12.96
CA GLN A 81 9.84 -12.01 12.95
C GLN A 81 8.59 -11.82 13.81
N THR A 82 7.46 -12.24 13.26
CA THR A 82 6.21 -12.43 13.99
C THR A 82 5.99 -13.94 14.18
N PRO A 83 5.85 -14.43 15.42
CA PRO A 83 5.58 -15.84 15.65
C PRO A 83 4.23 -16.23 15.04
N CYS A 84 4.17 -17.43 14.47
CA CYS A 84 2.94 -18.00 13.93
C CYS A 84 2.93 -19.52 14.16
N ASN A 85 1.87 -20.04 14.77
CA ASN A 85 1.77 -21.46 15.15
C ASN A 85 1.06 -22.32 14.10
N GLN A 86 0.78 -21.78 12.91
CA GLN A 86 0.08 -22.49 11.85
C GLN A 86 1.06 -23.38 11.07
N GLU A 87 0.60 -24.56 10.63
CA GLU A 87 1.45 -25.51 9.89
C GLU A 87 1.66 -25.13 8.41
N HIS A 88 0.94 -24.13 7.89
CA HIS A 88 1.06 -23.58 6.53
C HIS A 88 1.04 -24.63 5.38
N LYS A 89 0.31 -25.74 5.54
CA LYS A 89 0.25 -26.84 4.56
C LYS A 89 -0.88 -26.72 3.53
N VAL A 90 -1.83 -25.79 3.73
CA VAL A 90 -3.00 -25.66 2.86
C VAL A 90 -2.69 -24.70 1.72
N ALA A 91 -2.96 -25.12 0.48
CA ALA A 91 -2.84 -24.26 -0.69
C ALA A 91 -4.18 -23.58 -1.00
N CYS A 92 -4.14 -22.31 -1.45
CA CYS A 92 -5.31 -21.65 -2.01
C CYS A 92 -5.32 -21.82 -3.52
N ASP A 93 -6.38 -22.39 -4.08
CA ASP A 93 -6.51 -22.65 -5.53
C ASP A 93 -6.27 -21.40 -6.38
N ARG A 94 -6.76 -20.24 -5.95
CA ARG A 94 -6.59 -18.97 -6.69
C ARG A 94 -5.17 -18.43 -6.63
N CYS A 95 -4.51 -18.56 -5.47
CA CYS A 95 -3.09 -18.21 -5.33
C CYS A 95 -2.21 -19.17 -6.15
N SER A 96 -2.51 -20.47 -6.09
CA SER A 96 -1.79 -21.51 -6.82
C SER A 96 -1.98 -21.36 -8.33
N SER A 97 -3.19 -21.10 -8.82
CA SER A 97 -3.46 -20.84 -10.24
C SER A 97 -2.65 -19.64 -10.75
N LEU A 98 -2.62 -18.54 -9.98
CA LEU A 98 -1.80 -17.38 -10.34
C LEU A 98 -0.30 -17.69 -10.34
N CYS A 99 0.17 -18.45 -9.34
CA CYS A 99 1.56 -18.90 -9.25
C CYS A 99 1.94 -19.81 -10.44
N GLN A 100 1.05 -20.73 -10.84
CA GLN A 100 1.26 -21.62 -11.98
C GLN A 100 1.44 -20.84 -13.27
N VAL A 101 0.67 -19.78 -13.53
CA VAL A 101 0.89 -18.91 -14.70
C VAL A 101 2.30 -18.31 -14.68
N CYS A 102 2.77 -17.85 -13.52
CA CYS A 102 4.12 -17.30 -13.35
C CYS A 102 5.24 -18.34 -13.59
N VAL A 103 4.96 -19.64 -13.46
CA VAL A 103 5.93 -20.72 -13.72
C VAL A 103 5.83 -21.25 -15.15
N TYR A 104 4.61 -21.35 -15.68
CA TYR A 104 4.36 -21.99 -16.97
C TYR A 104 4.70 -21.10 -18.15
N VAL A 105 4.41 -19.80 -18.08
CA VAL A 105 4.76 -18.85 -19.15
C VAL A 105 6.28 -18.80 -19.39
N PRO A 106 7.16 -18.69 -18.38
CA PRO A 106 8.60 -18.74 -18.59
C PRO A 106 9.08 -20.08 -19.14
N PHE A 107 8.45 -21.18 -18.75
CA PHE A 107 8.75 -22.52 -19.28
C PHE A 107 8.43 -22.61 -20.78
N ILE A 108 7.24 -22.15 -21.19
CA ILE A 108 6.85 -22.08 -22.61
C ILE A 108 7.82 -21.19 -23.39
N ILE A 109 8.16 -19.99 -22.87
CA ILE A 109 9.12 -19.09 -23.51
C ILE A 109 10.47 -19.78 -23.70
N TYR A 110 10.94 -20.51 -22.69
CA TYR A 110 12.20 -21.25 -22.78
C TYR A 110 12.15 -22.33 -23.88
N PHE A 111 11.06 -23.10 -23.92
CA PHE A 111 10.90 -24.21 -24.86
C PHE A 111 10.67 -23.75 -26.30
N HIS A 112 9.77 -22.79 -26.52
CA HIS A 112 9.34 -22.37 -27.87
C HIS A 112 10.20 -21.26 -28.49
N CYS A 113 10.76 -20.36 -27.70
CA CYS A 113 11.37 -19.15 -28.26
C CYS A 113 12.88 -19.24 -28.45
N GLN A 114 13.56 -20.22 -27.81
CA GLN A 114 15.02 -20.46 -27.68
C GLN A 114 15.98 -19.26 -27.47
N LEU A 115 15.71 -18.01 -27.88
CA LEU A 115 16.65 -16.89 -27.86
C LEU A 115 16.03 -15.45 -27.79
N LYS A 116 14.71 -15.27 -27.62
CA LYS A 116 14.15 -13.90 -27.44
C LYS A 116 14.32 -13.40 -26.00
N THR A 117 15.54 -12.96 -25.67
CA THR A 117 15.92 -12.41 -24.35
C THR A 117 14.99 -11.29 -23.87
N GLU A 118 14.51 -10.44 -24.78
CA GLU A 118 13.56 -9.36 -24.48
C GLU A 118 12.20 -9.86 -23.96
N MET A 119 11.64 -10.90 -24.61
CA MET A 119 10.36 -11.47 -24.19
C MET A 119 10.48 -12.16 -22.83
N LYS A 120 11.61 -12.85 -22.60
CA LYS A 120 11.93 -13.43 -21.30
C LYS A 120 12.01 -12.35 -20.23
N GLN A 121 12.81 -11.30 -20.45
CA GLN A 121 12.96 -10.20 -19.50
C GLN A 121 11.64 -9.49 -19.21
N SER A 122 10.83 -9.23 -20.25
CA SER A 122 9.50 -8.65 -20.11
C SER A 122 8.56 -9.56 -19.31
N SER A 123 8.56 -10.87 -19.56
CA SER A 123 7.76 -11.82 -18.78
C SER A 123 8.13 -11.79 -17.29
N TRP A 124 9.44 -11.82 -16.98
CA TRP A 124 9.93 -11.76 -15.60
C TRP A 124 9.56 -10.46 -14.89
N SER A 125 9.75 -9.31 -15.55
CA SER A 125 9.42 -8.00 -14.95
C SER A 125 7.93 -7.87 -14.67
N ASN A 126 7.06 -8.35 -15.58
CA ASN A 126 5.62 -8.33 -15.37
C ASN A 126 5.18 -9.29 -14.25
N MET A 127 5.74 -10.51 -14.17
CA MET A 127 5.46 -11.43 -13.06
C MET A 127 5.85 -10.82 -11.71
N ARG A 128 7.00 -10.13 -11.67
CA ARG A 128 7.41 -9.37 -10.48
C ARG A 128 6.38 -8.30 -10.14
N GLY A 129 5.90 -7.52 -11.12
CA GLY A 129 4.86 -6.51 -10.90
C GLY A 129 3.58 -7.08 -10.28
N ILE A 130 3.16 -8.28 -10.70
CA ILE A 130 2.00 -8.98 -10.11
C ILE A 130 2.28 -9.40 -8.65
N LEU A 131 3.47 -9.95 -8.38
CA LEU A 131 3.87 -10.35 -7.03
C LEU A 131 3.97 -9.14 -6.09
N GLU A 132 4.57 -8.05 -6.54
CA GLU A 132 4.67 -6.80 -5.78
C GLU A 132 3.28 -6.23 -5.48
N TRP A 133 2.33 -6.32 -6.42
CA TRP A 133 0.94 -5.95 -6.16
C TRP A 133 0.29 -6.85 -5.09
N LYS A 134 0.46 -8.17 -5.16
CA LYS A 134 -0.04 -9.10 -4.13
C LYS A 134 0.55 -8.79 -2.74
N VAL A 135 1.86 -8.56 -2.66
CA VAL A 135 2.56 -8.18 -1.42
C VAL A 135 2.07 -6.82 -0.92
N HIS A 136 1.84 -5.85 -1.80
CA HIS A 136 1.24 -4.57 -1.46
C HIS A 136 -0.16 -4.75 -0.83
N GLN A 137 -1.00 -5.61 -1.42
CA GLN A 137 -2.34 -5.88 -0.88
C GLN A 137 -2.27 -6.51 0.53
N LEU A 138 -1.34 -7.43 0.76
CA LEU A 138 -1.09 -8.05 2.07
C LEU A 138 -0.66 -7.01 3.12
N ARG A 139 0.32 -6.16 2.79
CA ARG A 139 0.79 -5.06 3.65
C ARG A 139 -0.33 -4.06 3.94
N SER A 140 -1.11 -3.71 2.93
CA SER A 140 -2.27 -2.81 3.07
C SER A 140 -3.30 -3.38 4.05
N ALA A 141 -3.62 -4.68 3.97
CA ALA A 141 -4.50 -5.34 4.91
C ALA A 141 -3.92 -5.34 6.35
N HIS A 142 -2.61 -5.60 6.50
CA HIS A 142 -1.93 -5.54 7.79
C HIS A 142 -2.00 -4.15 8.44
N GLN A 143 -1.65 -3.11 7.67
CA GLN A 143 -1.68 -1.72 8.11
C GLN A 143 -3.10 -1.25 8.48
N ASP A 144 -4.13 -1.74 7.78
CA ASP A 144 -5.51 -1.36 8.10
C ASP A 144 -5.98 -1.94 9.44
N THR A 145 -5.52 -3.15 9.81
CA THR A 145 -5.77 -3.69 11.16
C THR A 145 -5.20 -2.78 12.24
N GLY A 146 -3.96 -2.27 12.09
CA GLY A 146 -3.39 -1.32 13.06
C GLY A 146 -4.25 -0.07 13.24
N ARG A 147 -4.85 0.45 12.16
CA ARG A 147 -5.80 1.56 12.24
C ARG A 147 -7.08 1.19 12.98
N LEU A 148 -7.67 0.03 12.66
CA LEU A 148 -8.89 -0.44 13.32
C LEU A 148 -8.67 -0.66 14.81
N ASP A 149 -7.52 -1.23 15.20
CA ASP A 149 -7.14 -1.45 16.59
C ASP A 149 -7.07 -0.13 17.38
N ILE A 150 -6.47 0.92 16.79
CA ILE A 150 -6.44 2.26 17.38
C ILE A 150 -7.87 2.80 17.53
N LEU A 151 -8.68 2.77 16.47
CA LEU A 151 -10.06 3.27 16.49
C LEU A 151 -10.94 2.55 17.53
N GLN A 152 -10.70 1.26 17.76
CA GLN A 152 -11.41 0.49 18.78
C GLN A 152 -10.99 0.88 20.20
N ARG A 153 -9.70 1.14 20.43
CA ARG A 153 -9.13 1.50 21.74
C ARG A 153 -9.29 2.98 22.12
N MET A 154 -9.53 3.84 21.15
CA MET A 154 -9.69 5.29 21.38
C MET A 154 -10.84 5.59 22.35
N SER A 155 -10.52 6.41 23.37
CA SER A 155 -11.47 7.04 24.29
C SER A 155 -11.83 8.46 23.83
N SER A 156 -12.76 9.11 24.54
CA SER A 156 -13.14 10.51 24.32
C SER A 156 -12.01 11.53 24.58
N SER A 157 -10.95 11.13 25.27
CA SER A 157 -9.76 11.96 25.53
C SER A 157 -8.61 11.70 24.57
N SER A 158 -8.83 10.92 23.51
CA SER A 158 -7.81 10.51 22.54
C SER A 158 -8.27 10.74 21.11
N MET A 159 -7.31 10.86 20.19
CA MET A 159 -7.61 11.05 18.77
C MET A 159 -6.62 10.35 17.85
N LEU A 160 -7.05 10.07 16.61
CA LEU A 160 -6.20 9.57 15.53
C LEU A 160 -6.05 10.64 14.46
N ILE A 161 -4.83 11.04 14.17
CA ILE A 161 -4.48 12.01 13.15
C ILE A 161 -3.81 11.27 12.00
N VAL A 162 -4.49 11.23 10.85
CA VAL A 162 -3.94 10.70 9.60
C VAL A 162 -3.39 11.86 8.78
N GLN A 163 -2.11 11.82 8.44
CA GLN A 163 -1.43 12.91 7.74
C GLN A 163 -0.79 12.40 6.46
N ASP A 164 -0.91 13.20 5.41
CA ASP A 164 -0.29 12.92 4.12
C ASP A 164 -0.06 14.20 3.32
N PHE A 165 1.00 14.20 2.52
CA PHE A 165 1.18 15.19 1.48
C PHE A 165 0.35 14.79 0.27
N ALA A 166 -0.60 15.64 -0.09
CA ALA A 166 -1.37 15.41 -1.29
C ALA A 166 -0.50 15.64 -2.54
N MET A 167 -0.92 15.03 -3.66
CA MET A 167 -0.33 15.34 -4.96
C MET A 167 -0.34 16.85 -5.20
N LYS A 168 0.80 17.43 -5.57
CA LYS A 168 0.94 18.87 -5.81
C LYS A 168 -0.21 19.43 -6.65
N PHE A 169 -0.78 20.53 -6.20
CA PHE A 169 -1.84 21.21 -6.93
C PHE A 169 -1.23 21.98 -8.11
N ILE A 170 -1.75 21.76 -9.31
CA ILE A 170 -1.33 22.46 -10.54
C ILE A 170 -2.53 23.26 -11.05
N PRO A 171 -2.52 24.61 -10.96
CA PRO A 171 -3.70 25.43 -11.25
C PRO A 171 -4.23 25.37 -12.69
N THR A 172 -3.45 24.83 -13.63
CA THR A 172 -3.72 24.95 -15.08
C THR A 172 -4.46 23.78 -15.70
N ARG A 173 -4.61 22.62 -15.03
CA ARG A 173 -5.26 21.43 -15.62
C ARG A 173 -6.12 20.68 -14.61
N TYR A 174 -7.38 20.40 -14.99
CA TYR A 174 -8.35 19.67 -14.18
C TYR A 174 -7.99 18.18 -13.97
N ARG A 175 -7.30 17.54 -14.95
CA ARG A 175 -6.75 16.18 -14.86
C ARG A 175 -5.49 16.05 -15.73
N GLU A 176 -4.50 15.29 -15.26
CA GLU A 176 -3.32 14.87 -16.04
C GLU A 176 -3.03 13.38 -15.81
N ALA A 177 -2.40 12.73 -16.77
CA ALA A 177 -1.90 11.38 -16.58
C ALA A 177 -0.75 11.39 -15.57
N GLN A 178 -0.68 10.37 -14.72
CA GLN A 178 0.28 10.25 -13.63
C GLN A 178 1.75 10.31 -14.11
N SER A 179 2.03 9.74 -15.29
CA SER A 179 3.35 9.79 -15.94
C SER A 179 3.83 11.21 -16.21
N ASP A 180 2.89 12.12 -16.47
CA ASP A 180 3.18 13.49 -16.91
C ASP A 180 3.35 14.44 -15.73
N PHE A 181 3.17 13.95 -14.51
CA PHE A 181 3.14 14.73 -13.28
C PHE A 181 4.49 14.70 -12.53
N PHE A 182 5.23 13.59 -12.64
CA PHE A 182 6.51 13.42 -11.96
C PHE A 182 7.50 14.47 -12.48
N ARG A 183 7.82 15.49 -11.65
CA ARG A 183 8.70 16.67 -11.89
C ARG A 183 8.03 18.00 -12.21
N LYS A 184 6.69 18.14 -12.21
CA LYS A 184 6.07 19.46 -12.39
C LYS A 184 6.17 20.32 -11.12
N ARG A 185 6.46 21.62 -11.31
CA ARG A 185 6.33 22.63 -10.25
C ARG A 185 4.84 22.85 -9.99
N GLY A 186 4.40 22.50 -8.79
CA GLY A 186 3.04 22.69 -8.31
C GLY A 186 3.07 23.08 -6.84
N ILE A 187 1.92 23.54 -6.33
CA ILE A 187 1.77 23.97 -4.95
C ILE A 187 1.74 22.72 -4.05
N SER A 188 2.65 22.67 -3.08
CA SER A 188 2.65 21.61 -2.08
C SER A 188 1.54 21.91 -1.07
N TRP A 189 0.80 20.87 -0.71
CA TRP A 189 -0.25 20.98 0.28
C TRP A 189 -0.35 19.68 1.05
N HIS A 190 -0.68 19.82 2.33
CA HIS A 190 -0.69 18.75 3.29
C HIS A 190 -2.08 18.65 3.92
N ILE A 191 -2.55 17.42 4.14
CA ILE A 191 -3.86 17.13 4.69
C ILE A 191 -3.67 16.42 6.02
N SER A 192 -4.33 16.91 7.07
CA SER A 192 -4.44 16.20 8.35
C SER A 192 -5.90 15.89 8.63
N VAL A 193 -6.27 14.61 8.60
CA VAL A 193 -7.60 14.13 8.97
C VAL A 193 -7.56 13.67 10.42
N CYS A 194 -8.28 14.39 11.26
CA CYS A 194 -8.33 14.20 12.70
C CYS A 194 -9.63 13.48 13.06
N LEU A 195 -9.52 12.25 13.56
CA LEU A 195 -10.64 11.43 13.98
C LEU A 195 -10.69 11.41 15.50
N ARG A 196 -11.87 11.69 16.07
CA ARG A 196 -12.13 11.59 17.50
C ARG A 196 -13.41 10.81 17.77
N LYS A 197 -13.50 10.15 18.91
CA LYS A 197 -14.67 9.38 19.32
C LYS A 197 -15.41 10.14 20.41
N THR A 198 -16.63 10.57 20.14
CA THR A 198 -17.55 11.07 21.15
C THR A 198 -18.53 9.95 21.53
N ASP A 199 -19.25 10.07 22.65
CA ASP A 199 -20.04 8.98 23.26
C ASP A 199 -21.02 8.25 22.33
N LYS A 200 -21.35 8.82 21.17
CA LYS A 200 -22.27 8.19 20.21
C LYS A 200 -21.76 8.13 18.77
N ARG A 201 -20.64 8.80 18.41
CA ARG A 201 -20.21 8.95 17.01
C ARG A 201 -18.69 9.12 16.86
N LEU A 202 -18.20 8.76 15.68
CA LEU A 202 -16.88 9.16 15.21
C LEU A 202 -17.01 10.50 14.51
N GLU A 203 -16.24 11.48 14.94
CA GLU A 203 -16.20 12.81 14.34
C GLU A 203 -14.87 12.99 13.61
N ALA A 204 -14.94 13.64 12.45
CA ALA A 204 -13.79 13.93 11.61
C ALA A 204 -13.64 15.43 11.40
N GLN A 205 -12.44 15.94 11.62
CA GLN A 205 -12.04 17.31 11.31
C GLN A 205 -10.83 17.28 10.39
N THR A 206 -10.84 18.09 9.33
CA THR A 206 -9.74 18.12 8.36
C THR A 206 -9.04 19.46 8.39
N PHE A 207 -7.72 19.43 8.50
CA PHE A 207 -6.85 20.58 8.28
C PHE A 207 -6.18 20.46 6.91
N ILE A 208 -6.14 21.58 6.19
CA ILE A 208 -5.44 21.70 4.91
C ILE A 208 -4.40 22.81 5.06
N HIS A 209 -3.13 22.45 4.86
CA HIS A 209 -2.02 23.38 4.88
C HIS A 209 -1.51 23.57 3.45
N ILE A 210 -1.58 24.79 2.94
CA ILE A 210 -1.04 25.16 1.62
C ILE A 210 0.33 25.79 1.85
N LEU A 211 1.36 25.23 1.22
CA LEU A 211 2.74 25.61 1.47
C LEU A 211 3.29 26.43 0.31
N GLU A 212 3.57 27.70 0.59
CA GLU A 212 4.13 28.64 -0.40
C GLU A 212 5.54 28.22 -0.86
N SER A 213 6.38 27.78 0.09
CA SER A 213 7.75 27.31 -0.20
C SER A 213 7.77 26.03 -1.04
N GLY A 214 6.68 25.26 -1.04
CA GLY A 214 6.58 23.96 -1.70
C GLY A 214 7.41 22.85 -1.05
N LEU A 215 8.03 23.10 0.12
CA LEU A 215 8.88 22.15 0.83
C LEU A 215 8.06 20.97 1.39
N GLN A 216 8.69 19.80 1.42
CA GLN A 216 8.14 18.55 1.95
C GLN A 216 9.21 17.89 2.82
N ASP A 217 9.72 18.65 3.79
CA ASP A 217 10.78 18.23 4.69
C ASP A 217 10.25 17.99 6.11
N SER A 218 11.14 17.50 6.97
CA SER A 218 10.83 17.15 8.36
C SER A 218 10.44 18.37 9.19
N GLU A 219 11.09 19.53 8.99
CA GLU A 219 10.76 20.76 9.70
C GLU A 219 9.34 21.23 9.37
N THR A 220 8.98 21.24 8.09
CA THR A 220 7.63 21.57 7.65
C THR A 220 6.59 20.60 8.24
N ALA A 221 6.88 19.30 8.25
CA ALA A 221 5.99 18.31 8.84
C ALA A 221 5.78 18.53 10.34
N VAL A 222 6.85 18.84 11.08
CA VAL A 222 6.79 19.15 12.53
C VAL A 222 5.95 20.40 12.79
N LEU A 223 6.14 21.47 12.03
CA LEU A 223 5.34 22.70 12.19
C LEU A 223 3.85 22.46 11.92
N ILE A 224 3.54 21.64 10.92
CA ILE A 224 2.16 21.24 10.64
C ILE A 224 1.59 20.41 11.80
N MET A 225 2.33 19.43 12.31
CA MET A 225 1.92 18.62 13.46
C MET A 225 1.67 19.50 14.70
N GLU A 226 2.56 20.43 15.01
CA GLU A 226 2.41 21.36 16.13
C GLU A 226 1.16 22.22 15.98
N HIS A 227 0.97 22.83 14.81
CA HIS A 227 -0.19 23.68 14.54
C HIS A 227 -1.50 22.90 14.71
N VAL A 228 -1.57 21.69 14.15
CA VAL A 228 -2.74 20.81 14.27
C VAL A 228 -3.02 20.49 15.73
N LEU A 229 -2.02 20.00 16.48
CA LEU A 229 -2.16 19.66 17.89
C LEU A 229 -2.59 20.86 18.76
N ARG A 230 -2.00 22.04 18.54
CA ARG A 230 -2.37 23.26 19.28
C ARG A 230 -3.80 23.69 18.98
N SER A 231 -4.19 23.68 17.71
CA SER A 231 -5.55 24.03 17.28
C SER A 231 -6.58 23.08 17.89
N LEU A 232 -6.30 21.78 17.86
CA LEU A 232 -7.14 20.75 18.45
C LEU A 232 -7.23 20.89 19.96
N LYS A 233 -6.12 21.16 20.65
CA LYS A 233 -6.11 21.33 22.11
C LYS A 233 -6.92 22.55 22.56
N LEU A 234 -6.90 23.63 21.78
CA LEU A 234 -7.73 24.82 22.04
C LEU A 234 -9.21 24.54 21.84
N GLN A 235 -9.57 23.78 20.79
CA GLN A 235 -10.96 23.46 20.47
C GLN A 235 -11.53 22.35 21.35
N HIS A 236 -10.69 21.41 21.77
CA HIS A 236 -11.02 20.19 22.51
C HIS A 236 -10.04 19.99 23.67
N PRO A 237 -10.15 20.79 24.75
CA PRO A 237 -9.24 20.73 25.89
C PRO A 237 -9.18 19.36 26.58
N GLU A 238 -10.23 18.55 26.44
CA GLU A 238 -10.33 17.17 26.95
C GLU A 238 -9.38 16.19 26.26
N ILE A 239 -8.89 16.51 25.06
CA ILE A 239 -7.94 15.65 24.35
C ILE A 239 -6.59 15.71 25.07
N THR A 240 -6.15 14.54 25.51
CA THR A 240 -4.89 14.35 26.24
C THR A 240 -3.89 13.55 25.44
N SER A 241 -4.30 12.74 24.46
CA SER A 241 -3.43 11.90 23.64
C SER A 241 -3.78 11.94 22.16
N ALA A 242 -2.77 11.78 21.30
CA ALA A 242 -2.93 11.68 19.86
C ALA A 242 -2.10 10.51 19.32
N TYR A 243 -2.70 9.77 18.38
CA TYR A 243 -2.05 8.77 17.56
C TYR A 243 -1.81 9.37 16.19
N PHE A 244 -0.59 9.25 15.66
CA PHE A 244 -0.28 9.67 14.30
C PHE A 244 -0.23 8.46 13.37
N ARG A 245 -0.86 8.59 12.20
CA ARG A 245 -0.68 7.68 11.06
C ARG A 245 -0.21 8.50 9.87
N GLN A 246 1.01 8.26 9.47
CA GLN A 246 1.67 8.90 8.33
C GLN A 246 2.10 7.83 7.33
N ASP A 247 2.42 8.24 6.11
CA ASP A 247 3.09 7.35 5.16
C ASP A 247 4.59 7.21 5.52
N ASN A 248 5.35 6.48 4.71
CA ASN A 248 6.77 6.30 4.95
C ASN A 248 7.64 7.36 4.24
N ALA A 249 7.11 8.54 3.94
CA ALA A 249 7.88 9.61 3.31
C ALA A 249 8.98 10.12 4.26
N GLY A 250 10.10 10.58 3.68
CA GLY A 250 11.29 11.09 4.39
C GLY A 250 10.96 12.07 5.52
N CYS A 251 10.04 12.99 5.24
CA CYS A 251 9.63 14.02 6.19
C CYS A 251 9.00 13.47 7.47
N TYR A 252 8.44 12.25 7.49
CA TYR A 252 7.82 11.67 8.68
C TYR A 252 8.74 10.76 9.48
N HIS A 253 9.75 10.12 8.86
CA HIS A 253 10.63 9.16 9.52
C HIS A 253 12.05 9.67 9.82
N LEU A 254 12.31 10.95 9.56
CA LEU A 254 13.55 11.62 10.00
C LEU A 254 13.57 11.79 11.53
N SER A 255 14.79 11.80 12.09
CA SER A 255 15.01 11.94 13.54
C SER A 255 14.37 13.20 14.10
N CYS A 256 14.39 14.32 13.37
CA CYS A 256 13.75 15.56 13.79
C CYS A 256 12.25 15.37 14.02
N THR A 257 11.51 14.73 13.10
CA THR A 257 10.07 14.49 13.28
C THR A 257 9.79 13.55 14.45
N ILE A 258 10.53 12.45 14.55
CA ILE A 258 10.36 11.46 15.61
C ILE A 258 10.63 12.06 16.99
N LEU A 259 11.71 12.84 17.13
CA LEU A 259 12.06 13.48 18.39
C LEU A 259 11.03 14.56 18.76
N SER A 260 10.61 15.39 17.80
CA SER A 260 9.60 16.43 18.03
C SER A 260 8.27 15.87 18.52
N ALA A 261 7.88 14.66 18.11
CA ALA A 261 6.67 13.99 18.60
C ALA A 261 6.67 13.80 20.14
N VAL A 262 7.85 13.69 20.76
CA VAL A 262 8.01 13.57 22.22
C VAL A 262 7.96 14.94 22.91
N TYR A 263 8.34 16.00 22.22
CA TYR A 263 8.53 17.35 22.78
C TYR A 263 7.38 18.32 22.50
N PHE A 264 6.33 17.93 21.77
CA PHE A 264 5.16 18.79 21.62
C PHE A 264 4.61 19.13 23.02
N PRO A 265 4.51 20.42 23.38
CA PRO A 265 4.45 20.88 24.78
C PRO A 265 3.19 20.45 25.57
N HIS A 266 2.30 19.64 24.99
CA HIS A 266 1.13 19.06 25.64
C HIS A 266 0.84 17.60 25.24
N ALA A 267 1.80 16.88 24.65
CA ALA A 267 1.65 15.44 24.41
C ALA A 267 1.80 14.67 25.74
N PRO A 268 0.97 13.66 26.02
CA PRO A 268 1.08 12.88 27.23
C PRO A 268 2.38 12.08 27.13
N ARG A 269 3.20 12.15 28.17
CA ARG A 269 4.41 11.32 28.28
C ARG A 269 3.97 9.86 28.25
N TYR A 270 4.28 9.15 27.16
CA TYR A 270 4.14 7.69 27.13
C TYR A 270 5.11 7.09 28.15
N LYS A 271 4.61 6.20 29.00
CA LYS A 271 5.41 5.21 29.72
C LYS A 271 5.62 4.01 28.82
#